data_AF-A0A7S0AV09-F1
#
_entry.id   AF-A0A7S0AV09-F1
#
_cell.length_a   1.000
_cell.length_b   1.000
_cell.length_c   1.000
_cell.angle_alpha   90.00
_cell.angle_beta   90.00
_cell.angle_gamma   90.00
#
_symmetry.space_group_name_H-M   'P 1'
#
loop_
_entity.id
_entity.type
_entity.pdbx_description
1 polymer ?
#
loop_
_entity_poly.entity_id
_entity_poly.type
_entity_poly.pdbx_seq_one_letter_code
_entity_poly.pdbx_strand_id
1 'polypeptide(L)'
;KIPTEENAVVYESAIICEYLCDTRPDSTLMPTDAISRAQVRLLNDHCDTVLTPAQFTFFMNKAEDKDEELSAGLEAALMVYEEQLEKTGGPYLMGEHFTLADVHILPFMLRLVVSLRQFKQYGLP
;
A
#
# COMPACT_ATOMS: atom_id res chain seq x y z
N LYS A 1 -14.02 -18.98 -5.30
CA LYS A 1 -13.96 -20.07 -6.32
C LYS A 1 -12.72 -19.80 -7.16
N ILE A 2 -11.85 -20.77 -7.37
CA ILE A 2 -10.63 -20.56 -8.16
C ILE A 2 -11.02 -20.29 -9.62
N PRO A 3 -10.43 -19.28 -10.31
CA PRO A 3 -10.74 -18.97 -11.71
C PRO A 3 -10.44 -20.15 -12.65
N THR A 4 -11.24 -20.29 -13.71
CA THR A 4 -10.98 -21.23 -14.83
C THR A 4 -11.01 -20.49 -16.16
N GLU A 5 -10.50 -21.11 -17.23
CA GLU A 5 -10.49 -20.53 -18.59
C GLU A 5 -11.90 -20.22 -19.13
N GLU A 6 -12.92 -20.97 -18.71
CA GLU A 6 -14.30 -20.82 -19.16
C GLU A 6 -15.12 -19.82 -18.29
N ASN A 7 -14.70 -19.59 -17.05
CA ASN A 7 -15.39 -18.69 -16.12
C ASN A 7 -14.40 -18.13 -15.07
N ALA A 8 -13.78 -17.00 -15.39
CA ALA A 8 -12.83 -16.33 -14.51
C ALA A 8 -13.55 -15.33 -13.59
N VAL A 9 -13.87 -15.75 -12.37
CA VAL A 9 -14.25 -14.84 -11.27
C VAL A 9 -13.03 -14.63 -10.39
N VAL A 10 -12.40 -13.47 -10.51
CA VAL A 10 -11.21 -13.08 -9.73
C VAL A 10 -11.64 -12.17 -8.58
N TYR A 11 -11.10 -12.42 -7.39
CA TYR A 11 -11.31 -11.64 -6.16
C TYR A 11 -9.95 -11.34 -5.52
N GLU A 12 -9.94 -10.48 -4.50
CA GLU A 12 -8.78 -9.78 -3.96
C GLU A 12 -8.22 -8.71 -4.91
N SER A 13 -8.15 -7.47 -4.44
CA SER A 13 -7.73 -6.32 -5.27
C SER A 13 -6.33 -6.52 -5.86
N ALA A 14 -5.36 -6.97 -5.05
CA ALA A 14 -3.99 -7.22 -5.52
C ALA A 14 -3.94 -8.28 -6.63
N ILE A 15 -4.72 -9.36 -6.49
CA ILE A 15 -4.79 -10.43 -7.48
C ILE A 15 -5.49 -9.95 -8.75
N ILE A 16 -6.58 -9.17 -8.63
CA ILE A 16 -7.25 -8.54 -9.76
C ILE A 16 -6.29 -7.62 -10.52
N CYS A 17 -5.51 -6.81 -9.82
CA CYS A 17 -4.53 -5.91 -10.42
C CYS A 17 -3.42 -6.66 -11.17
N GLU A 18 -2.86 -7.74 -10.59
CA GLU A 18 -1.90 -8.60 -11.30
C GLU A 18 -2.53 -9.25 -12.53
N TYR A 19 -3.74 -9.81 -12.40
CA TYR A 19 -4.48 -10.41 -13.52
C TYR A 19 -4.73 -9.41 -14.66
N LEU A 20 -5.06 -8.17 -14.34
CA LEU A 20 -5.21 -7.11 -15.34
C LEU A 20 -3.89 -6.75 -16.03
N CYS A 21 -2.75 -6.89 -15.36
CA CYS A 21 -1.44 -6.73 -16.01
C CYS A 21 -1.13 -7.91 -16.93
N ASP A 22 -1.40 -9.14 -16.49
CA ASP A 22 -1.11 -10.35 -17.26
C ASP A 22 -1.96 -10.44 -18.54
N THR A 23 -3.19 -9.89 -18.51
CA THR A 23 -4.10 -9.89 -19.66
C THR A 23 -3.92 -8.71 -20.61
N ARG A 24 -3.02 -7.76 -20.30
CA ARG A 24 -2.76 -6.54 -21.08
C ARG A 24 -1.29 -6.49 -21.49
N PRO A 25 -0.96 -6.88 -22.73
CA PRO A 25 0.44 -6.96 -23.19
C PRO A 25 1.22 -5.64 -23.12
N ASP A 26 0.52 -4.52 -23.09
CA ASP A 26 1.05 -3.15 -23.00
C ASP A 26 1.19 -2.64 -21.56
N SER A 27 0.76 -3.42 -20.55
CA SER A 27 0.88 -3.02 -19.15
C SER A 27 2.34 -2.98 -18.71
N THR A 28 2.73 -1.86 -18.09
CA THR A 28 4.05 -1.65 -17.49
C THR A 28 3.99 -1.56 -15.96
N LEU A 29 2.82 -1.84 -15.35
CA LEU A 29 2.60 -1.62 -13.91
C LEU A 29 3.29 -2.67 -13.03
N MET A 30 3.48 -3.88 -13.55
CA MET A 30 4.27 -4.91 -12.87
C MET A 30 5.61 -5.05 -13.59
N PRO A 31 6.76 -4.89 -12.89
CA PRO A 31 8.08 -5.10 -13.47
C PRO A 31 8.25 -6.52 -14.06
N THR A 32 9.22 -6.68 -14.94
CA THR A 32 9.51 -7.96 -15.61
C THR A 32 10.55 -8.79 -14.86
N ASP A 33 11.49 -8.15 -14.16
CA ASP A 33 12.52 -8.85 -13.40
C ASP A 33 11.97 -9.42 -12.08
N ALA A 34 12.47 -10.59 -11.70
CA ALA A 34 11.92 -11.33 -10.57
C ALA A 34 12.07 -10.59 -9.23
N ILE A 35 13.14 -9.82 -9.05
CA ILE A 35 13.41 -9.12 -7.79
C ILE A 35 12.48 -7.91 -7.64
N SER A 36 12.30 -7.09 -8.67
CA SER A 36 11.38 -5.96 -8.59
C SER A 36 9.92 -6.40 -8.48
N ARG A 37 9.53 -7.53 -9.09
CA ARG A 37 8.22 -8.14 -8.81
C ARG A 37 8.06 -8.52 -7.35
N ALA A 38 9.09 -9.10 -6.74
CA ALA A 38 9.07 -9.45 -5.32
C ALA A 38 8.98 -8.21 -4.43
N GLN A 39 9.71 -7.13 -4.77
CA GLN A 39 9.65 -5.86 -4.06
C GLN A 39 8.24 -5.26 -4.08
N VAL A 40 7.60 -5.20 -5.26
CA VAL A 40 6.21 -4.73 -5.40
C VAL A 40 5.26 -5.54 -4.51
N ARG A 41 5.37 -6.87 -4.53
CA ARG A 41 4.52 -7.74 -3.71
C ARG A 41 4.76 -7.57 -2.21
N LEU A 42 6.00 -7.39 -1.78
CA LEU A 42 6.34 -7.15 -0.39
C LEU A 42 5.83 -5.78 0.11
N LEU A 43 5.87 -4.75 -0.74
CA LEU A 43 5.30 -3.44 -0.41
C LEU A 43 3.77 -3.50 -0.27
N ASN A 44 3.11 -4.27 -1.15
CA ASN A 44 1.66 -4.50 -1.07
C ASN A 44 1.29 -5.30 0.19
N ASP A 45 2.02 -6.38 0.47
CA ASP A 45 1.81 -7.21 1.67
C ASP A 45 2.01 -6.39 2.95
N HIS A 46 3.06 -5.56 3.01
CA HIS A 46 3.29 -4.64 4.12
C HIS A 46 2.13 -3.64 4.28
N CYS A 47 1.56 -3.15 3.17
CA CYS A 47 0.41 -2.24 3.20
C CYS A 47 -0.81 -2.91 3.86
N ASP A 48 -1.06 -4.17 3.48
CA ASP A 48 -2.23 -4.93 3.94
C ASP A 48 -2.08 -5.43 5.39
N THR A 49 -0.87 -5.85 5.76
CA THR A 49 -0.63 -6.57 7.01
C THR A 49 -0.10 -5.69 8.14
N VAL A 50 0.53 -4.54 7.83
CA VAL A 50 1.15 -3.66 8.82
C VAL A 50 0.54 -2.27 8.80
N LEU A 51 0.61 -1.57 7.67
CA LEU A 51 0.19 -0.18 7.58
C LEU A 51 -1.33 -0.02 7.80
N THR A 52 -2.14 -0.81 7.09
CA THR A 52 -3.61 -0.71 7.20
C THR A 52 -4.11 -1.03 8.62
N PRO A 53 -3.64 -2.11 9.29
CA PRO A 53 -3.99 -2.36 10.69
C PRO A 53 -3.51 -1.27 11.64
N ALA A 54 -2.30 -0.73 11.48
CA ALA A 54 -1.79 0.36 12.31
C ALA A 54 -2.66 1.62 12.16
N GLN A 55 -2.98 2.00 10.93
CA GLN A 55 -3.87 3.13 10.61
C GLN A 55 -5.25 2.92 11.26
N PHE A 56 -5.87 1.76 11.07
CA PHE A 56 -7.20 1.50 11.59
C PHE A 56 -7.22 1.48 13.11
N THR A 57 -6.21 0.85 13.73
CA THR A 57 -6.06 0.80 15.20
C THR A 57 -5.95 2.19 15.79
N PHE A 58 -5.06 3.03 15.25
CA PHE A 58 -4.90 4.41 15.72
C PHE A 58 -6.17 5.23 15.51
N PHE A 59 -6.77 5.14 14.31
CA PHE A 59 -8.00 5.88 13.98
C PHE A 59 -9.16 5.54 14.92
N MET A 60 -9.35 4.26 15.23
CA MET A 60 -10.46 3.79 16.07
C MET A 60 -10.18 3.92 17.57
N ASN A 61 -8.95 4.27 17.97
CA ASN A 61 -8.58 4.41 19.37
C ASN A 61 -9.36 5.55 20.04
N LYS A 62 -9.83 5.29 21.26
CA LYS A 62 -10.53 6.26 22.12
C LYS A 62 -9.81 6.53 23.44
N ALA A 63 -8.72 5.82 23.70
CA ALA A 63 -7.93 5.94 24.92
C ALA A 63 -6.76 6.91 24.66
N GLU A 64 -6.90 8.17 25.11
CA GLU A 64 -5.94 9.24 24.81
C GLU A 64 -4.51 8.91 25.30
N ASP A 65 -4.38 8.16 26.39
CA ASP A 65 -3.09 7.69 26.93
C ASP A 65 -2.32 6.76 25.97
N LYS A 66 -2.99 6.22 24.94
CA LYS A 66 -2.38 5.37 23.91
C LYS A 66 -2.13 6.07 22.58
N ASP A 67 -2.60 7.30 22.39
CA ASP A 67 -2.51 7.96 21.09
C ASP A 67 -1.05 8.18 20.66
N GLU A 68 -0.14 8.49 21.59
CA GLU A 68 1.30 8.65 21.30
C GLU A 68 1.94 7.34 20.83
N GLU A 69 1.70 6.22 21.54
CA GLU A 69 2.21 4.90 21.16
C GLU A 69 1.69 4.46 19.78
N LEU A 70 0.39 4.63 19.54
CA LEU A 70 -0.25 4.18 18.31
C LEU A 70 0.11 5.05 17.10
N SER A 71 0.24 6.36 17.29
CA SER A 71 0.73 7.26 16.22
C SER A 71 2.19 6.95 15.87
N ALA A 72 3.06 6.71 16.86
CA ALA A 72 4.43 6.27 16.61
C ALA A 72 4.49 4.93 15.85
N GLY A 73 3.61 3.97 16.17
CA GLY A 73 3.50 2.71 15.42
C GLY A 73 3.04 2.91 13.97
N LEU A 74 2.13 3.85 13.73
CA LEU A 74 1.72 4.22 12.37
C LEU A 74 2.85 4.92 11.60
N GLU A 75 3.56 5.85 12.22
CA GLU A 75 4.72 6.52 11.63
C GLU A 75 5.82 5.52 11.27
N ALA A 76 6.10 4.54 12.14
CA ALA A 76 7.06 3.48 11.85
C ALA A 76 6.63 2.63 10.64
N ALA A 77 5.34 2.33 10.48
CA ALA A 77 4.84 1.64 9.29
C ALA A 77 4.95 2.49 8.02
N LEU A 78 4.78 3.82 8.12
CA LEU A 78 4.95 4.74 7.00
C LEU A 78 6.42 4.87 6.59
N MET A 79 7.35 4.79 7.54
CA MET A 79 8.80 4.92 7.31
C MET A 79 9.32 3.95 6.26
N VAL A 80 8.75 2.74 6.16
CA VAL A 80 9.12 1.74 5.14
C VAL A 80 8.96 2.29 3.71
N TYR A 81 7.92 3.11 3.48
CA TYR A 81 7.67 3.71 2.18
C TYR A 81 8.55 4.93 1.93
N GLU A 82 8.83 5.72 2.97
CA GLU A 82 9.75 6.86 2.89
C GLU A 82 11.19 6.38 2.56
N GLU A 83 11.69 5.38 3.28
CA GLU A 83 12.99 4.76 3.02
C GLU A 83 13.06 4.17 1.60
N GLN A 84 11.96 3.59 1.12
CA GLN A 84 11.89 3.05 -0.22
C GLN A 84 11.92 4.16 -1.29
N LEU A 85 11.25 5.29 -1.07
CA LEU A 85 11.32 6.46 -1.94
C LEU A 85 12.74 7.05 -1.97
N GLU A 86 13.38 7.19 -0.81
CA GLU A 86 14.76 7.67 -0.71
C GLU A 86 15.72 6.74 -1.46
N LYS A 87 15.62 5.43 -1.20
CA LYS A 87 16.49 4.41 -1.81
C LYS A 87 16.36 4.35 -3.34
N THR A 88 15.16 4.54 -3.87
CA THR A 88 14.89 4.47 -5.30
C THR A 88 15.06 5.81 -6.02
N GLY A 89 15.15 6.92 -5.26
CA GLY A 89 15.22 8.28 -5.78
C GLY A 89 13.87 8.88 -6.17
N GLY A 90 12.76 8.17 -5.94
CA GLY A 90 11.40 8.60 -6.28
C GLY A 90 11.20 8.91 -7.78
N PRO A 91 10.07 9.52 -8.16
CA PRO A 91 8.95 9.98 -7.31
C PRO A 91 7.97 8.86 -6.93
N TYR A 92 8.16 7.64 -7.44
CA TYR A 92 7.32 6.47 -7.16
C TYR A 92 8.08 5.45 -6.32
N LEU A 93 7.38 4.50 -5.71
CA LEU A 93 7.98 3.50 -4.82
C LEU A 93 9.01 2.59 -5.52
N MET A 94 8.96 2.53 -6.84
CA MET A 94 9.91 1.78 -7.67
C MET A 94 10.78 2.73 -8.53
N GLY A 95 11.02 3.96 -8.05
CA GLY A 95 11.84 4.97 -8.71
C GLY A 95 11.05 5.79 -9.73
N GLU A 96 11.54 5.87 -10.96
CA GLU A 96 10.92 6.68 -12.02
C GLU A 96 9.60 6.10 -12.57
N HIS A 97 9.31 4.83 -12.28
CA HIS A 97 8.17 4.12 -12.84
C HIS A 97 7.04 3.96 -11.82
N PHE A 98 5.84 4.39 -12.22
CA PHE A 98 4.61 4.11 -11.48
C PHE A 98 4.22 2.64 -11.65
N THR A 99 4.04 1.93 -10.54
CA THR A 99 3.82 0.47 -10.51
C THR A 99 2.60 0.07 -9.69
N LEU A 100 2.32 -1.23 -9.63
CA LEU A 100 1.31 -1.78 -8.74
C LEU A 100 1.57 -1.47 -7.26
N ALA A 101 2.82 -1.20 -6.84
CA ALA A 101 3.10 -0.77 -5.48
C ALA A 101 2.40 0.56 -5.16
N ASP A 102 2.49 1.52 -6.08
CA ASP A 102 1.86 2.83 -5.96
C ASP A 102 0.33 2.74 -6.05
N VAL A 103 -0.19 1.94 -6.99
CA VAL A 103 -1.63 1.68 -7.14
C VAL A 103 -2.21 1.11 -5.84
N HIS A 104 -1.49 0.20 -5.19
CA HIS A 104 -1.95 -0.51 -4.00
C HIS A 104 -2.02 0.42 -2.79
N ILE A 105 -0.99 1.24 -2.55
CA ILE A 105 -0.91 2.09 -1.36
C ILE A 105 -1.76 3.38 -1.48
N LEU A 106 -1.92 3.92 -2.69
CA LEU A 106 -2.60 5.21 -2.93
C LEU A 106 -3.96 5.37 -2.22
N PRO A 107 -4.92 4.42 -2.33
CA PRO A 107 -6.22 4.58 -1.65
C PRO A 107 -6.12 4.61 -0.12
N PHE A 108 -5.07 4.03 0.46
CA PHE A 108 -4.83 4.09 1.90
C PHE A 108 -4.22 5.42 2.31
N MET A 109 -3.27 5.95 1.55
CA MET A 109 -2.70 7.30 1.78
C MET A 109 -3.77 8.39 1.71
N LEU A 110 -4.62 8.37 0.68
CA LEU A 110 -5.71 9.33 0.54
C LEU A 110 -6.67 9.28 1.74
N ARG A 111 -7.02 8.06 2.18
CA ARG A 111 -7.90 7.86 3.34
C ARG A 111 -7.23 8.34 4.63
N LEU A 112 -5.96 8.01 4.81
CA LEU A 112 -5.19 8.34 6.01
C LEU A 112 -5.11 9.86 6.21
N VAL A 113 -4.70 10.60 5.17
CA VAL A 113 -4.59 12.07 5.22
C VAL A 113 -5.92 12.74 5.55
N VAL A 114 -7.02 12.26 4.95
CA VAL A 114 -8.35 12.82 5.19
C VAL A 114 -8.88 12.46 6.58
N SER A 115 -8.81 11.17 6.95
CA SER A 115 -9.41 10.67 8.19
C SER A 115 -8.67 11.16 9.44
N LEU A 116 -7.34 11.11 9.46
CA LEU A 116 -6.58 11.53 10.66
C LEU A 116 -6.69 13.04 10.90
N ARG A 117 -6.63 13.84 9.84
CA ARG A 117 -6.83 15.29 9.95
C ARG A 117 -8.21 15.63 10.48
N GLN A 118 -9.26 15.01 9.94
CA GLN A 118 -10.64 15.34 10.29
C GLN A 118 -11.03 14.88 11.69
N PHE A 119 -10.58 13.69 12.13
CA PHE A 119 -11.11 13.04 13.32
C PHE A 119 -10.12 12.94 14.48
N LYS A 120 -8.80 12.99 14.20
CA LYS A 120 -7.74 12.94 15.21
C LYS A 120 -6.98 14.26 15.37
N GLN A 121 -7.27 15.27 14.53
CA GLN A 121 -6.52 16.53 14.45
C GLN A 121 -5.01 16.29 14.27
N TYR A 122 -4.65 15.15 13.70
CA TYR A 122 -3.29 14.71 13.52
C TYR A 122 -2.87 14.93 12.06
N GLY A 123 -1.78 15.65 11.87
CA GLY A 123 -1.13 15.83 10.57
C GLY A 123 0.06 14.89 10.47
N LEU A 124 0.19 14.21 9.33
CA LEU A 124 1.43 13.50 9.03
C LEU A 124 2.61 14.48 9.01
N PRO A 125 3.79 14.06 9.50
CA PRO A 125 5.01 14.86 9.47
C PRO A 125 5.44 15.22 8.03
#